data_AF-A0A3B9HSY1-F1
#
_entry.id   AF-A0A3B9HSY1-F1
#
_cell.length_a   1.000
_cell.length_b   1.000
_cell.length_c   1.000
_cell.angle_alpha   90.00
_cell.angle_beta   90.00
_cell.angle_gamma   90.00
#
_symmetry.space_group_name_H-M   'P 1'
#
loop_
_entity.id
_entity.type
_entity.pdbx_description
1 polymer ?
#
loop_
_entity_poly.entity_id
_entity_poly.type
_entity_poly.pdbx_seq_one_letter_code
_entity_poly.pdbx_strand_id
1 'polypeptide(L)'
;MNLPVGIDHLKVTSPGGRILEVPSWRRSARFAALEPGIYMLAAGDYVWRVAVNLNSADESDLSDLQSNIPVFDLSDGDASKYFSDVRWWFIIPALLLLILHQWLLRQGRPGHVY
;
A
#
# COMPACT_ATOMS: atom_id res chain seq x y z
N MET A 1 -16.29 5.42 -23.12
CA MET A 1 -15.06 6.12 -23.51
C MET A 1 -15.19 6.58 -24.95
N ASN A 2 -14.81 7.82 -25.25
CA ASN A 2 -14.79 8.32 -26.63
C ASN A 2 -13.47 7.94 -27.31
N LEU A 3 -13.55 7.33 -28.49
CA LEU A 3 -12.43 6.91 -29.31
C LEU A 3 -12.00 8.02 -30.29
N PRO A 4 -10.72 8.02 -30.70
CA PRO A 4 -10.23 8.83 -31.81
C PRO A 4 -11.00 8.54 -33.11
N VAL A 5 -10.97 9.49 -34.04
CA VAL A 5 -11.63 9.35 -35.35
C VAL A 5 -10.91 8.28 -36.18
N GLY A 6 -11.67 7.42 -36.87
CA GLY A 6 -11.12 6.38 -37.75
C GLY A 6 -10.71 5.07 -37.06
N ILE A 7 -11.00 4.93 -35.76
CA ILE A 7 -10.87 3.65 -35.06
C ILE A 7 -12.15 2.86 -35.23
N ASP A 8 -12.07 1.68 -35.87
CA ASP A 8 -13.22 0.79 -36.07
C ASP A 8 -13.33 -0.28 -34.97
N HIS A 9 -12.21 -0.71 -34.40
CA HIS A 9 -12.17 -1.76 -33.38
C HIS A 9 -11.32 -1.35 -32.17
N LEU A 10 -11.77 -1.74 -30.98
CA LEU A 10 -11.04 -1.62 -29.73
C LEU A 10 -10.60 -3.01 -29.29
N LYS A 11 -9.29 -3.20 -29.11
CA LYS A 11 -8.72 -4.39 -28.50
C LYS A 11 -8.67 -4.22 -26.99
N VAL A 12 -9.38 -5.09 -26.29
CA VAL A 12 -9.46 -5.12 -24.83
C VAL A 12 -8.67 -6.33 -24.34
N THR A 13 -7.65 -6.11 -23.51
CA THR A 13 -6.92 -7.17 -22.83
C THR A 13 -7.31 -7.18 -21.36
N SER A 14 -7.80 -8.34 -20.88
CA SER A 14 -8.20 -8.54 -19.49
C SER A 14 -6.97 -8.71 -18.57
N PRO A 15 -7.14 -8.56 -17.24
CA PRO A 15 -6.09 -8.83 -16.27
C PRO A 15 -5.50 -10.25 -16.39
N GLY A 16 -6.35 -11.24 -16.68
CA GLY A 16 -5.94 -12.62 -16.95
C GLY A 16 -5.33 -12.84 -18.35
N GLY A 17 -5.12 -11.79 -19.13
CA GLY A 17 -4.51 -11.85 -20.46
C GLY A 17 -5.46 -12.21 -21.60
N ARG A 18 -6.78 -12.31 -21.35
CA ARG A 18 -7.76 -12.60 -22.40
C ARG A 18 -7.93 -11.40 -23.32
N ILE A 19 -7.92 -11.64 -24.62
CA ILE A 19 -8.07 -10.58 -25.62
C ILE A 19 -9.47 -10.65 -26.20
N LEU A 20 -10.18 -9.52 -26.18
CA LEU A 20 -11.49 -9.32 -26.77
C LEU A 20 -11.42 -8.15 -27.76
N GLU A 21 -11.84 -8.37 -29.00
CA GLU A 21 -12.01 -7.28 -29.96
C GLU A 21 -13.46 -6.82 -29.98
N VAL A 22 -13.64 -5.51 -29.80
CA VAL A 22 -14.95 -4.88 -29.64
C VAL A 22 -15.13 -3.88 -30.76
N PRO A 23 -16.20 -3.99 -31.57
CA PRO A 23 -16.48 -3.00 -32.59
C PRO A 23 -16.78 -1.65 -31.93
N SER A 24 -16.26 -0.59 -32.52
CA SER A 24 -16.62 0.76 -32.15
C SER A 24 -17.89 1.18 -32.88
N TRP A 25 -18.71 1.99 -32.22
CA TRP A 25 -19.89 2.60 -32.79
C TRP A 25 -19.93 4.08 -32.41
N ARG A 26 -20.02 4.96 -33.40
CA ARG A 26 -20.04 6.42 -33.20
C ARG A 26 -18.93 6.89 -32.24
N ARG A 27 -17.70 6.42 -32.46
CA ARG A 27 -16.53 6.72 -31.61
C ARG A 27 -16.68 6.24 -30.16
N SER A 28 -17.42 5.17 -29.90
CA SER A 28 -17.54 4.57 -28.57
C SER A 28 -17.50 3.06 -28.69
N ALA A 29 -16.78 2.40 -27.79
CA ALA A 29 -16.84 0.95 -27.64
C ALA A 29 -17.33 0.62 -26.23
N ARG A 30 -18.07 -0.48 -26.11
CA ARG A 30 -18.61 -0.98 -24.84
C ARG A 30 -18.28 -2.46 -24.71
N PHE A 31 -17.79 -2.84 -23.54
CA PHE A 31 -17.53 -4.23 -23.19
C PHE A 31 -18.01 -4.48 -21.77
N ALA A 32 -18.40 -5.71 -21.48
CA ALA A 32 -18.67 -6.14 -20.13
C ALA A 32 -17.39 -6.69 -19.52
N ALA A 33 -17.01 -6.21 -18.34
CA ALA A 33 -15.91 -6.78 -17.59
C ALA A 33 -16.40 -8.04 -16.86
N LEU A 34 -15.61 -9.12 -16.93
CA LEU A 34 -15.93 -10.42 -16.33
C LEU A 34 -15.12 -10.72 -15.07
N GLU A 35 -14.00 -10.02 -14.90
CA GLU A 35 -13.10 -10.15 -13.75
C GLU A 35 -12.65 -8.76 -13.29
N PRO A 36 -12.42 -8.54 -11.98
CA PRO A 36 -11.89 -7.27 -11.49
C PRO A 36 -10.40 -7.16 -11.83
N GLY A 37 -9.90 -5.93 -11.93
CA GLY A 37 -8.48 -5.65 -12.16
C GLY A 37 -8.24 -4.58 -13.22
N ILE A 38 -6.99 -4.51 -13.72
CA ILE A 38 -6.57 -3.52 -14.70
C ILE A 38 -6.72 -4.10 -16.11
N TYR A 39 -7.62 -3.51 -16.89
CA TYR A 39 -7.78 -3.81 -18.31
C TYR A 39 -6.91 -2.88 -19.15
N MET A 40 -6.32 -3.41 -20.21
CA MET A 40 -5.62 -2.62 -21.22
C MET A 40 -6.51 -2.48 -22.45
N LEU A 41 -6.66 -1.24 -22.92
CA LEU A 41 -7.49 -0.88 -24.07
C LEU A 41 -6.57 -0.34 -25.15
N ALA A 42 -6.56 -0.97 -26.33
CA ALA A 42 -5.72 -0.56 -27.45
C ALA A 42 -6.56 -0.29 -28.70
N ALA A 43 -6.36 0.87 -29.31
CA ALA A 43 -7.03 1.31 -30.53
C ALA A 43 -6.02 2.01 -31.46
N GLY A 44 -5.56 1.31 -32.50
CA GLY A 44 -4.45 1.80 -33.32
C GLY A 44 -3.21 2.01 -32.44
N ASP A 45 -2.64 3.22 -32.48
CA ASP A 45 -1.46 3.60 -31.69
C ASP A 45 -1.80 4.05 -30.25
N TYR A 46 -3.09 4.13 -29.89
CA TYR A 46 -3.51 4.59 -28.58
C TYR A 46 -3.68 3.42 -27.61
N VAL A 47 -3.11 3.56 -26.42
CA VAL A 47 -3.23 2.57 -25.34
C VAL A 47 -3.68 3.26 -24.04
N TRP A 48 -4.70 2.70 -23.41
CA TRP A 48 -5.21 3.12 -22.11
C TRP A 48 -5.24 1.96 -21.13
N ARG A 49 -5.28 2.29 -19.84
CA ARG A 49 -5.49 1.34 -18.76
C ARG A 49 -6.66 1.80 -17.91
N VAL A 50 -7.59 0.88 -17.63
CA VAL A 50 -8.76 1.16 -16.80
C VAL A 50 -8.81 0.13 -15.67
N ALA A 51 -8.90 0.62 -14.44
CA ALA A 51 -9.18 -0.23 -13.29
C ALA A 51 -10.69 -0.50 -13.24
N VAL A 52 -11.05 -1.78 -13.19
CA VAL A 52 -12.43 -2.21 -13.07
C VAL A 52 -12.60 -2.95 -11.75
N ASN A 53 -13.51 -2.46 -10.92
CA ASN A 53 -14.04 -3.18 -9.78
C ASN A 53 -15.38 -3.83 -10.19
N LEU A 54 -15.63 -5.06 -9.74
CA LEU A 54 -16.92 -5.74 -9.92
C LEU A 54 -17.85 -5.58 -8.73
N ASN A 55 -17.38 -5.02 -7.61
CA ASN A 55 -18.22 -4.73 -6.46
C ASN A 55 -19.32 -3.74 -6.82
N SER A 56 -20.41 -3.78 -6.06
CA SER A 56 -21.44 -2.74 -6.15
C SER A 56 -20.83 -1.36 -5.92
N ALA A 57 -21.45 -0.31 -6.49
CA ALA A 57 -21.08 1.06 -6.16
C ALA A 57 -21.17 1.29 -4.65
N ASP A 58 -22.20 0.74 -4.01
CA ASP A 58 -22.42 0.82 -2.55
C ASP A 58 -21.34 0.07 -1.75
N GLU A 59 -20.86 -1.06 -2.25
CA GLU A 59 -19.77 -1.84 -1.61
C GLU A 59 -18.39 -1.22 -1.83
N SER A 60 -18.26 -0.39 -2.87
CA SER A 60 -17.02 0.34 -3.18
C SER A 60 -17.02 1.74 -2.58
N ASP A 61 -18.12 2.15 -1.93
CA ASP A 61 -18.22 3.46 -1.30
C ASP A 61 -17.49 3.43 0.04
N LEU A 62 -16.27 3.98 0.04
CA LEU A 62 -15.46 4.14 1.24
C LEU A 62 -15.66 5.52 1.88
N SER A 63 -16.63 6.32 1.41
CA SER A 63 -16.90 7.65 1.97
C SER A 63 -17.31 7.57 3.44
N ASP A 64 -17.98 6.48 3.81
CA ASP A 64 -18.39 6.19 5.19
C ASP A 64 -17.29 5.53 6.03
N LEU A 65 -16.18 5.09 5.41
CA LEU A 65 -14.98 4.67 6.14
C LEU A 65 -14.23 5.91 6.60
N GLN A 66 -14.77 6.54 7.63
CA GLN A 66 -14.04 7.48 8.47
C GLN A 66 -12.89 6.71 9.11
N SER A 67 -11.71 6.74 8.49
CA SER A 67 -10.50 6.32 9.16
C SER A 67 -10.30 7.30 10.32
N ASN A 68 -10.70 6.90 11.52
CA ASN A 68 -10.37 7.60 12.76
C ASN A 68 -8.88 7.40 13.09
N ILE A 69 -8.03 7.47 12.06
CA ILE A 69 -6.59 7.50 12.16
C ILE A 69 -6.30 8.99 12.35
N PRO A 70 -6.02 9.45 13.58
CA PRO A 70 -5.52 10.79 13.77
C PRO A 70 -4.33 10.98 12.81
N VAL A 71 -4.45 11.98 11.94
CA VAL A 71 -3.35 12.45 11.10
C VAL A 71 -2.35 13.05 12.07
N PHE A 72 -1.42 12.22 12.55
CA PHE A 72 -0.31 12.70 13.36
C PHE A 72 0.61 13.47 12.43
N ASP A 73 0.61 14.78 12.57
CA ASP A 73 1.59 15.63 11.93
C ASP A 73 2.96 15.32 12.58
N LEU A 74 3.75 14.50 11.90
CA LEU A 74 5.10 14.12 12.35
C LEU A 74 6.10 15.29 12.18
N SER A 75 5.64 16.46 11.71
CA SER A 75 6.46 17.65 11.44
C SER A 75 6.87 18.41 12.70
N ASP A 76 6.07 18.37 13.76
CA ASP A 76 6.35 19.12 14.99
C ASP A 76 6.97 18.19 16.03
N GLY A 77 8.11 18.60 16.59
CA GLY A 77 8.98 17.85 17.50
C GLY A 77 8.37 17.35 18.83
N ASP A 78 7.05 17.25 18.92
CA ASP A 78 6.27 16.77 20.06
C ASP A 78 6.00 15.25 20.02
N ALA A 79 6.43 14.53 18.97
CA ALA A 79 6.43 13.06 18.96
C ALA A 79 7.17 12.45 20.17
N SER A 80 8.13 13.20 20.74
CA SER A 80 8.84 12.81 21.96
C SER A 80 7.94 12.61 23.18
N LYS A 81 6.83 13.36 23.31
CA LYS A 81 5.89 13.22 24.44
C LYS A 81 5.05 11.95 24.33
N TYR A 82 4.58 11.61 23.13
CA TYR A 82 3.75 10.42 22.91
C TYR A 82 4.54 9.11 23.01
N PHE A 83 5.83 9.13 22.67
CA PHE A 83 6.71 7.95 22.78
C PHE A 83 7.52 7.89 24.08
N SER A 84 7.41 8.89 24.98
CA SER A 84 8.11 8.96 26.25
C SER A 84 7.91 7.68 27.07
N ASP A 85 6.66 7.31 27.32
CA ASP A 85 6.34 6.21 28.23
C ASP A 85 6.84 4.87 27.70
N VAL A 86 6.66 4.59 26.41
CA VAL A 86 7.10 3.32 25.78
C VAL A 86 8.63 3.21 25.74
N ARG A 87 9.36 4.32 25.58
CA ARG A 87 10.83 4.31 25.55
C ARG A 87 11.44 3.87 26.88
N TRP A 88 10.83 4.23 28.00
CA TRP A 88 11.32 3.84 29.33
C TRP A 88 11.24 2.33 29.59
N TRP A 89 10.30 1.62 28.95
CA TRP A 89 10.21 0.16 29.02
C TRP A 89 11.41 -0.56 28.41
N PHE A 90 12.17 0.08 27.51
CA PHE A 90 13.39 -0.49 26.93
C PHE A 90 14.66 0.01 27.62
N ILE A 91 14.68 1.29 28.03
CA ILE A 91 15.84 1.90 28.68
C ILE A 91 16.11 1.28 30.06
N ILE A 92 15.06 1.08 30.88
CA ILE A 92 15.23 0.56 32.24
C ILE A 92 15.77 -0.89 32.24
N PRO A 93 15.21 -1.84 31.48
CA PRO A 93 15.74 -3.20 31.43
C PRO A 93 17.15 -3.28 30.83
N ALA A 94 17.45 -2.48 29.80
CA ALA A 94 18.77 -2.44 29.20
C ALA A 94 19.83 -1.93 30.19
N LEU A 95 19.53 -0.89 30.96
CA LEU A 95 20.41 -0.40 32.02
C LEU A 95 20.59 -1.42 33.14
N LEU A 96 19.53 -2.10 33.57
CA LEU A 96 19.61 -3.18 34.56
C LEU A 96 20.51 -4.32 34.08
N LEU A 97 20.35 -4.77 32.84
CA LEU A 97 21.20 -5.78 32.23
C LEU A 97 22.65 -5.34 32.15
N LEU A 98 22.89 -4.07 31.79
CA LEU A 98 24.24 -3.52 31.72
C LEU A 98 24.90 -3.48 33.10
N ILE A 99 24.18 -3.02 34.13
CA ILE A 99 24.68 -2.99 35.52
C ILE A 99 24.98 -4.42 36.01
N LEU A 100 24.06 -5.37 35.78
CA LEU A 100 24.25 -6.77 36.15
C LEU A 100 25.47 -7.37 35.45
N HIS A 101 25.63 -7.10 34.16
CA HIS A 101 26.77 -7.56 33.37
C HIS A 101 28.09 -6.99 33.89
N GLN A 102 28.16 -5.69 34.18
CA GLN A 102 29.34 -5.04 34.75
C GLN A 102 29.68 -5.59 36.15
N TRP A 103 28.66 -5.90 36.96
CA TRP A 103 28.84 -6.51 38.27
C TRP A 103 29.40 -7.93 38.17
N LEU A 104 28.85 -8.77 37.28
CA LEU A 104 29.36 -10.13 37.01
C LEU A 104 30.82 -10.11 36.54
N LEU A 105 31.18 -9.21 35.62
CA LEU A 105 32.55 -9.06 35.15
C LEU A 105 33.53 -8.64 36.24
N ARG A 106 33.08 -7.83 37.22
CA ARG A 106 33.89 -7.45 38.38
C ARG A 106 34.11 -8.61 39.35
N GLN A 107 33.15 -9.53 39.47
CA GLN A 107 33.31 -10.74 40.27
C GLN A 107 34.18 -11.80 39.59
N GLY A 108 34.16 -11.87 38.27
CA GLY A 108 34.93 -12.82 37.46
C GLY A 108 36.44 -12.53 37.37
N ARG A 109 36.98 -11.57 38.13
CA ARG A 109 38.43 -11.36 38.29
C ARG A 109 38.89 -11.68 39.72
N PRO A 110 39.01 -12.97 40.11
CA PRO A 110 40.05 -13.32 41.06
C PRO A 110 41.39 -13.00 40.37
N GLY A 111 42.17 -12.11 40.96
CA GLY A 111 43.55 -11.94 40.56
C GLY A 111 44.23 -13.29 40.57
N HIS A 112 44.74 -13.73 39.43
CA HIS A 112 45.82 -14.72 39.40
C HIS A 112 47.01 -14.05 40.10
N VAL A 113 47.10 -14.29 41.40
CA VAL A 113 48.32 -14.11 42.17
C VAL A 113 49.10 -15.41 41.97
N TYR A 114 50.26 -15.23 41.33
CA TYR A 114 51.39 -16.14 41.09
C TYR A 114 51.33 -17.54 41.72
#